data_AF-A0A4R8M7D7-F1
#
_entry.id   AF-A0A4R8M7D7-F1
#
_cell.length_a   1.000
_cell.length_b   1.000
_cell.length_c   1.000
_cell.angle_alpha   90.00
_cell.angle_beta   90.00
_cell.angle_gamma   90.00
#
_symmetry.space_group_name_H-M   'P 1'
#
loop_
_entity.id
_entity.type
_entity.pdbx_description
1 polymer ?
#
loop_
_entity_poly.entity_id
_entity_poly.type
_entity_poly.pdbx_seq_one_letter_code
_entity_poly.pdbx_strand_id
1 'polypeptide(L)'
;MIFIGLIEIAAMVPAYFKYQQKFDDKVSFYETDQIAFAQSEIETSEKALKSFFWLKLIYGGLIVMLILAMSFISPESILFGIFTALILHLAFAITIDNFGERYTKTYLTELQSVEF
;
A
#
# COMPACT_ATOMS: atom_id res chain seq x y z
N MET A 1 -18.92 -4.03 4.29
CA MET A 1 -18.37 -3.87 2.92
C MET A 1 -18.67 -2.50 2.33
N ILE A 2 -19.93 -2.08 2.11
CA ILE A 2 -20.25 -0.76 1.51
C ILE A 2 -19.62 0.41 2.28
N PHE A 3 -19.74 0.42 3.62
CA PHE A 3 -19.15 1.47 4.45
C PHE A 3 -17.61 1.51 4.40
N ILE A 4 -16.95 0.35 4.30
CA ILE A 4 -15.49 0.27 4.17
C ILE A 4 -15.07 0.81 2.80
N GLY A 5 -15.74 0.38 1.73
CA GLY A 5 -15.47 0.89 0.38
C GLY A 5 -15.72 2.40 0.24
N LEU A 6 -16.73 2.95 0.93
CA LEU A 6 -16.95 4.40 0.96
C LEU A 6 -15.83 5.15 1.67
N ILE A 7 -15.29 4.59 2.76
CA ILE A 7 -14.13 5.16 3.46
C ILE A 7 -12.89 5.11 2.57
N GLU A 8 -12.66 4.01 1.86
CA GLU A 8 -11.54 3.89 0.92
C GLU A 8 -11.63 4.90 -0.23
N ILE A 9 -12.83 5.05 -0.81
CA ILE A 9 -13.07 6.06 -1.84
C ILE A 9 -12.83 7.47 -1.28
N ALA A 10 -13.36 7.78 -0.10
CA ALA A 10 -13.15 9.07 0.53
C ALA A 10 -11.66 9.36 0.80
N ALA A 11 -10.86 8.34 1.10
CA ALA A 11 -9.42 8.46 1.27
C ALA A 11 -8.66 8.60 -0.06
N MET A 12 -9.10 7.91 -1.13
CA MET A 12 -8.44 7.92 -2.43
C MET A 12 -8.76 9.15 -3.28
N VAL A 13 -9.98 9.69 -3.19
CA VAL A 13 -10.44 10.81 -4.02
C VAL A 13 -9.55 12.07 -3.89
N PRO A 14 -9.15 12.51 -2.68
CA PRO A 14 -8.22 13.63 -2.54
C PRO A 14 -6.86 13.37 -3.19
N ALA A 15 -6.36 12.13 -3.11
CA ALA A 15 -5.09 11.75 -3.74
C ALA A 15 -5.18 11.78 -5.27
N TYR A 16 -6.33 11.35 -5.81
CA TYR A 16 -6.61 11.41 -7.25
C TYR A 16 -6.63 12.85 -7.77
N PHE A 17 -7.36 13.76 -7.11
CA PHE A 17 -7.43 15.16 -7.55
C PHE A 17 -6.09 15.89 -7.45
N LYS A 18 -5.23 15.54 -6.49
CA LYS A 18 -3.90 16.14 -6.33
C LYS A 18 -2.81 15.45 -7.17
N TYR A 19 -3.16 14.40 -7.91
CA TYR A 19 -2.17 13.61 -8.65
C TYR A 19 -1.44 14.44 -9.70
N GLN A 20 -2.16 15.26 -10.46
CA GLN A 20 -1.56 16.10 -11.51
C GLN A 20 -0.54 17.07 -10.93
N GLN A 21 -0.91 17.79 -9.87
CA GLN A 21 -0.02 18.71 -9.18
C GLN A 21 1.25 18.00 -8.66
N LYS A 22 1.07 16.83 -8.03
CA LYS A 22 2.20 16.03 -7.54
C LYS A 22 3.15 15.60 -8.67
N PHE A 23 2.61 15.29 -9.85
CA PHE A 23 3.40 14.94 -11.01
C PHE A 23 4.20 16.14 -11.51
N ASP A 24 3.53 17.29 -11.69
CA ASP A 24 4.15 18.53 -12.17
C ASP A 24 5.28 18.99 -11.22
N ASP A 25 5.07 18.89 -9.90
CA ASP A 25 6.07 19.19 -8.88
C ASP A 25 7.32 18.27 -9.00
N LYS A 26 7.12 16.99 -9.28
CA LYS A 26 8.22 16.03 -9.48
C LYS A 26 9.03 16.32 -10.74
N VAL A 27 8.35 16.65 -11.85
CA VAL A 27 9.02 17.02 -13.10
C VAL A 27 9.87 18.27 -12.89
N SER A 28 9.30 19.31 -12.28
CA SER A 28 10.02 20.56 -12.00
C SER A 28 11.23 20.33 -11.09
N PHE A 29 11.12 19.46 -10.07
CA PHE A 29 12.25 19.14 -9.21
C PHE A 29 13.37 18.39 -9.96
N TYR A 30 13.00 17.41 -10.79
CA TYR A 30 13.95 16.69 -11.64
C TYR A 30 14.68 17.61 -12.63
N GLU A 31 13.97 18.56 -13.25
CA GLU A 31 14.58 19.55 -14.16
C GLU A 31 15.52 20.54 -13.44
N THR A 32 15.29 20.79 -12.15
CA THR A 32 16.08 21.73 -11.36
C THR A 32 17.38 21.11 -10.85
N ASP A 33 17.30 19.94 -10.23
CA ASP A 33 18.45 19.25 -9.65
C ASP A 33 18.24 17.72 -9.67
N GLN A 34 18.84 17.09 -10.67
CA GLN A 34 18.70 15.65 -10.90
C GLN A 34 19.31 14.80 -9.77
N ILE A 35 20.40 15.28 -9.15
CA ILE A 35 21.11 14.54 -8.10
C ILE A 35 20.31 14.61 -6.80
N ALA A 36 19.85 15.80 -6.42
CA ALA A 36 19.00 15.97 -5.25
C ALA A 36 17.65 15.26 -5.41
N PHE A 37 17.07 15.29 -6.62
CA PHE A 37 15.87 14.53 -6.94
C PHE A 37 16.08 13.03 -6.71
N ALA A 38 17.14 12.45 -7.30
CA ALA A 38 17.42 11.03 -7.18
C ALA A 38 17.66 10.60 -5.73
N GLN A 39 18.44 11.36 -4.96
CA GLN A 39 18.65 11.09 -3.53
C GLN A 39 17.32 11.10 -2.74
N SER A 40 16.46 12.08 -3.01
CA SER A 40 15.15 12.17 -2.34
C SER A 40 14.22 11.00 -2.68
N GLU A 41 14.24 10.54 -3.94
CA GLU A 41 13.41 9.43 -4.41
C GLU A 41 13.94 8.08 -3.94
N ILE A 42 15.27 7.93 -3.80
CA ILE A 42 15.90 6.77 -3.15
C ILE A 42 15.42 6.68 -1.69
N GLU A 43 15.56 7.76 -0.92
CA GLU A 43 15.14 7.77 0.50
C GLU A 43 13.63 7.48 0.64
N THR A 44 12.82 8.08 -0.23
CA THR A 44 11.37 7.89 -0.24
C THR A 44 11.01 6.45 -0.60
N SER A 45 11.67 5.86 -1.60
CA SER A 45 11.44 4.49 -2.04
C SER A 45 11.84 3.49 -0.95
N GLU A 46 12.98 3.68 -0.29
CA GLU A 46 13.40 2.83 0.83
C GLU A 46 12.41 2.87 2.01
N LYS A 47 11.91 4.06 2.35
CA LYS A 47 10.87 4.22 3.37
C LYS A 47 9.59 3.47 2.95
N ALA A 48 9.15 3.62 1.70
CA ALA A 48 7.97 2.93 1.20
C ALA A 48 8.13 1.40 1.24
N LEU A 49 9.31 0.86 0.88
CA LEU A 49 9.61 -0.57 0.96
C LEU A 49 9.52 -1.09 2.40
N LYS A 50 10.02 -0.34 3.38
CA LYS A 50 9.85 -0.69 4.80
C LYS A 50 8.38 -0.67 5.20
N SER A 51 7.61 0.32 4.76
CA SER A 51 6.16 0.39 5.02
C SER A 51 5.41 -0.82 4.44
N PHE A 52 5.72 -1.23 3.20
CA PHE A 52 5.12 -2.43 2.59
C PHE A 52 5.36 -3.71 3.41
N PHE A 53 6.53 -3.84 4.04
CA PHE A 53 6.81 -4.98 4.91
C PHE A 53 5.93 -4.95 6.17
N TRP A 54 5.89 -3.82 6.87
CA TRP A 54 5.11 -3.67 8.10
C TRP A 54 3.61 -3.82 7.87
N LEU A 55 3.07 -3.25 6.80
CA LEU A 55 1.65 -3.38 6.45
C LEU A 55 1.27 -4.85 6.23
N LYS A 56 2.04 -5.57 5.42
CA LYS A 56 1.81 -7.01 5.19
C LYS A 56 1.91 -7.83 6.47
N LEU A 57 2.85 -7.52 7.36
CA LEU A 57 2.99 -8.18 8.65
C LEU A 57 1.74 -7.96 9.52
N ILE A 58 1.25 -6.71 9.58
CA ILE A 58 0.02 -6.36 10.30
C ILE A 58 -1.19 -7.09 9.71
N TYR A 59 -1.36 -7.06 8.38
CA TYR A 59 -2.46 -7.73 7.70
C TYR A 59 -2.43 -9.24 7.94
N GLY A 60 -1.27 -9.87 7.83
CA GLY A 60 -1.10 -11.30 8.13
C GLY A 60 -1.43 -11.63 9.58
N GLY A 61 -0.97 -10.82 10.53
CA GLY A 61 -1.31 -10.98 11.95
C GLY A 61 -2.82 -10.85 12.22
N LEU A 62 -3.49 -9.88 11.59
CA LEU A 62 -4.94 -9.70 11.67
C LEU A 62 -5.70 -10.89 11.07
N ILE A 63 -5.25 -11.43 9.92
CA ILE A 63 -5.85 -12.63 9.33
C ILE A 63 -5.78 -13.80 10.31
N VAL A 64 -4.62 -14.07 10.91
CA VAL A 64 -4.47 -15.15 11.90
C VAL A 64 -5.40 -14.93 13.09
N MET A 65 -5.47 -13.70 13.62
CA MET A 65 -6.37 -13.36 14.73
C MET A 65 -7.84 -13.60 14.36
N LEU A 66 -8.26 -13.19 13.16
CA LEU A 66 -9.63 -13.40 12.66
C LEU A 66 -9.96 -14.87 12.48
N ILE A 67 -9.04 -15.68 11.94
CA ILE A 67 -9.21 -17.13 11.79
C ILE A 67 -9.36 -17.80 13.17
N LEU A 68 -8.52 -17.42 14.14
CA LEU A 68 -8.62 -17.94 15.50
C LEU A 68 -9.97 -17.57 16.13
N ALA A 69 -10.41 -16.33 15.98
CA ALA A 69 -11.71 -15.87 16.47
C ALA A 69 -12.88 -16.60 15.79
N MET A 70 -12.78 -16.87 14.48
CA MET A 70 -13.77 -17.66 13.74
C MET A 70 -13.92 -19.07 14.29
N SER A 71 -12.87 -19.68 14.84
CA SER A 71 -12.94 -21.06 15.34
C SER A 71 -13.91 -21.24 16.52
N PHE A 72 -14.28 -20.15 17.20
CA PHE A 72 -15.24 -20.13 18.30
C PHE A 72 -16.66 -19.68 17.88
N ILE A 73 -16.90 -19.41 16.60
CA ILE A 73 -18.15 -18.86 16.08
C ILE A 73 -18.88 -19.91 15.24
N SER A 74 -20.20 -20.04 15.42
CA SER A 74 -21.03 -20.91 14.57
C SER A 74 -20.97 -20.47 13.09
N PRO A 75 -20.84 -21.38 12.13
CA PRO A 75 -20.85 -21.07 10.70
C PRO A 75 -22.11 -20.33 10.23
N GLU A 76 -23.24 -20.49 10.92
CA GLU A 76 -24.51 -19.80 10.60
C GLU A 76 -24.55 -18.34 11.09
N SER A 77 -23.56 -17.92 11.88
CA SER A 77 -23.49 -16.57 12.43
C SER A 77 -23.11 -15.54 11.36
N ILE A 78 -23.77 -14.38 11.37
CA ILE A 78 -23.40 -13.23 10.54
C ILE A 78 -21.93 -12.82 10.77
N LEU A 79 -21.42 -12.98 12.01
CA LEU A 79 -20.01 -12.68 12.33
C LEU A 79 -19.03 -13.56 11.56
N PHE A 80 -19.40 -14.82 11.27
CA PHE A 80 -18.58 -15.72 10.45
C PHE A 80 -18.43 -15.15 9.03
N GLY A 81 -19.53 -14.67 8.43
CA GLY A 81 -19.51 -14.03 7.12
C GLY A 81 -18.70 -12.72 7.12
N ILE A 82 -18.82 -11.90 8.17
CA ILE A 82 -18.04 -10.66 8.31
C ILE A 82 -16.54 -10.97 8.42
N PHE A 83 -16.14 -11.93 9.25
CA PHE A 83 -14.72 -12.29 9.40
C PHE A 83 -14.15 -12.86 8.11
N THR A 84 -14.90 -13.71 7.41
CA THR A 84 -14.53 -14.22 6.07
C THR A 84 -14.30 -13.07 5.08
N ALA A 85 -15.22 -12.10 5.03
CA ALA A 85 -15.10 -10.95 4.16
C ALA A 85 -13.87 -10.08 4.49
N LEU A 86 -13.58 -9.87 5.78
CA LEU A 86 -12.40 -9.12 6.23
C LEU A 86 -11.09 -9.86 5.91
N ILE A 87 -11.04 -11.18 6.11
CA ILE A 87 -9.88 -11.99 5.72
C ILE A 87 -9.61 -11.87 4.23
N LEU A 88 -10.65 -11.99 3.40
CA LEU A 88 -10.51 -11.85 1.96
C LEU A 88 -10.03 -10.45 1.55
N HIS A 89 -10.58 -9.41 2.18
CA HIS A 89 -10.16 -8.03 1.95
C HIS A 89 -8.68 -7.81 2.31
N LEU A 90 -8.23 -8.30 3.47
CA LEU A 90 -6.82 -8.22 3.89
C LEU A 90 -5.91 -9.01 2.95
N ALA A 91 -6.34 -10.17 2.44
CA ALA A 91 -5.59 -10.94 1.45
C ALA A 91 -5.43 -10.16 0.13
N PHE A 92 -6.47 -9.46 -0.33
CA PHE A 92 -6.37 -8.56 -1.48
C PHE A 92 -5.43 -7.38 -1.20
N ALA A 93 -5.49 -6.77 -0.02
CA ALA A 93 -4.57 -5.70 0.37
C ALA A 93 -3.10 -6.16 0.32
N ILE A 94 -2.79 -7.37 0.83
CA ILE A 94 -1.46 -7.98 0.72
C ILE A 94 -1.04 -8.15 -0.75
N THR A 95 -1.96 -8.57 -1.61
CA THR A 95 -1.68 -8.76 -3.05
C THR A 95 -1.37 -7.44 -3.75
N ILE A 96 -2.14 -6.39 -3.46
CA ILE A 96 -1.89 -5.03 -3.96
C ILE A 96 -0.55 -4.50 -3.46
N ASP A 97 -0.23 -4.71 -2.18
CA ASP A 97 1.05 -4.28 -1.60
C ASP A 97 2.24 -5.05 -2.18
N ASN A 98 2.10 -6.33 -2.53
CA ASN A 98 3.13 -7.09 -3.23
C ASN A 98 3.38 -6.53 -4.64
N PHE A 99 2.31 -6.13 -5.34
CA PHE A 99 2.43 -5.45 -6.62
C PHE A 99 3.18 -4.12 -6.43
N GLY A 100 2.73 -3.27 -5.50
CA GLY A 100 3.37 -1.99 -5.20
C GLY A 100 4.85 -2.14 -4.85
N GLU A 101 5.19 -3.05 -3.94
CA GLU A 101 6.56 -3.34 -3.53
C GLU A 101 7.45 -3.74 -4.72
N ARG A 102 6.95 -4.60 -5.62
CA ARG A 102 7.71 -5.04 -6.80
C ARG A 102 8.10 -3.86 -7.68
N TYR A 103 7.16 -2.98 -8.01
CA TYR A 103 7.45 -1.82 -8.87
C TYR A 103 8.31 -0.78 -8.14
N THR A 104 8.13 -0.58 -6.83
CA THR A 104 9.01 0.30 -6.06
C THR A 104 10.45 -0.24 -6.01
N LYS A 105 10.65 -1.55 -5.89
CA LYS A 105 11.98 -2.16 -5.99
C LYS A 105 12.62 -1.95 -7.36
N THR A 106 11.85 -2.15 -8.44
CA THR A 106 12.33 -1.90 -9.80
C THR A 106 12.73 -0.44 -9.96
N TYR A 107 11.89 0.50 -9.55
CA TYR A 107 12.19 1.94 -9.62
C TYR A 107 13.43 2.33 -8.81
N LEU A 108 13.57 1.83 -7.58
CA LEU A 108 14.76 2.07 -6.76
C LEU A 108 16.02 1.53 -7.42
N THR A 109 15.94 0.34 -8.03
CA THR A 109 17.06 -0.27 -8.74
C THR A 109 17.48 0.58 -9.95
N GLU A 110 16.51 1.08 -10.71
CA GLU A 110 16.75 1.97 -11.85
C GLU A 110 17.40 3.28 -11.40
N LEU A 111 16.89 3.92 -10.33
CA LEU A 111 17.48 5.13 -9.77
C LEU A 111 18.94 4.94 -9.31
N GLN A 112 19.25 3.81 -8.67
CA GLN A 112 20.60 3.52 -8.19
C GLN A 112 21.57 3.11 -9.32
N SER A 113 21.05 2.71 -10.48
CA SER A 113 21.86 2.34 -11.64
C SER A 113 22.33 3.55 -12.47
N VAL A 114 21.71 4.71 -12.25
CA VAL A 114 22.15 5.97 -12.85
C VAL A 114 23.34 6.48 -12.02
N GLU A 115 24.54 6.47 -12.62
CA GLU A 115 25.69 7.17 -12.04
C GLU A 115 25.42 8.68 -12.10
N PHE A 116 25.44 9.33 -10.93
CA PHE A 116 25.27 10.78 -10.76
C PHE A 116 26.61 11.47 -10.51
#